data_AF-A0A2D4MSV9-F1
#
_entry.id   AF-A0A2D4MSV9-F1
#
_cell.length_a   1.000
_cell.length_b   1.000
_cell.length_c   1.000
_cell.angle_alpha   90.00
_cell.angle_beta   90.00
_cell.angle_gamma   90.00
#
_symmetry.space_group_name_H-M   'P 1'
#
loop_
_entity.id
_entity.type
_entity.pdbx_description
1 polymer ?
#
loop_
_entity_poly.entity_id
_entity_poly.type
_entity_poly.pdbx_seq_one_letter_code
_entity_poly.pdbx_strand_id
1 'polypeptide(L)'
;YMGRYPNGHFVKNLGAAGDKETETEVLLLEHDVPHQPFSQAVLSFLPQMPWSISDEDMKQREDLRRLCVCSVDPPGCTDIDDALHCRELGNGNLEVGVHIADVSHFIRPGNALDQESAKRGTTVYLCEKVNSGKLFLLSSAS
;
A
#
# COMPACT_ATOMS: atom_id res chain seq x y z
N TYR A 1 -30.09 42.15 -7.66
CA TYR A 1 -29.93 41.60 -6.30
C TYR A 1 -28.95 40.44 -6.37
N MET A 2 -27.68 40.64 -6.00
CA MET A 2 -26.78 39.50 -5.74
C MET A 2 -27.15 38.96 -4.35
N GLY A 3 -27.56 37.69 -4.28
CA GLY A 3 -27.95 37.06 -3.03
C GLY A 3 -26.80 37.06 -2.01
N ARG A 4 -27.14 37.16 -0.72
CA ARG A 4 -26.16 37.12 0.39
C ARG A 4 -25.43 35.77 0.54
N TYR A 5 -25.85 34.75 -0.21
CA TYR A 5 -25.35 33.38 -0.12
C TYR A 5 -25.04 32.80 -1.51
N PRO A 6 -24.09 31.86 -1.61
CA PRO A 6 -23.79 31.19 -2.87
C PRO A 6 -24.96 30.33 -3.35
N ASN A 7 -25.02 30.10 -4.66
CA ASN A 7 -25.90 29.09 -5.25
C ASN A 7 -25.21 27.73 -5.20
N GLY A 8 -25.97 26.67 -4.91
CA GLY A 8 -25.47 25.30 -4.88
C GLY A 8 -26.52 24.32 -5.40
N HIS A 9 -26.11 23.06 -5.58
CA HIS A 9 -27.01 21.95 -5.90
C HIS A 9 -26.64 20.74 -5.05
N PHE A 10 -27.62 19.88 -4.79
CA PHE A 10 -27.43 18.65 -4.05
C PHE A 10 -26.79 17.57 -4.93
N VAL A 11 -25.80 16.86 -4.39
CA VAL A 11 -25.05 15.81 -5.12
C VAL A 11 -25.27 14.40 -4.55
N LYS A 12 -25.20 14.22 -3.23
CA LYS A 12 -25.29 12.89 -2.58
C LYS A 12 -25.74 13.03 -1.12
N ASN A 13 -26.48 12.04 -0.63
CA ASN A 13 -26.72 11.82 0.81
C ASN A 13 -25.69 10.81 1.34
N LEU A 14 -24.99 11.15 2.42
CA LEU A 14 -23.98 10.28 3.04
C LEU A 14 -24.57 9.39 4.14
N GLY A 15 -25.60 9.85 4.86
CA GLY A 15 -26.21 9.10 5.95
C GLY A 15 -26.65 9.98 7.12
N ALA A 16 -26.84 9.38 8.28
CA ALA A 16 -27.26 10.07 9.49
C ALA A 16 -26.06 10.59 10.29
N ALA A 17 -26.17 11.77 10.89
CA ALA A 17 -25.14 12.28 11.78
C ALA A 17 -24.95 11.37 13.01
N GLY A 18 -23.71 11.12 13.41
CA GLY A 18 -23.34 10.21 14.49
C GLY A 18 -23.30 8.73 14.11
N ASP A 19 -23.72 8.36 12.89
CA ASP A 19 -23.46 7.04 12.34
C ASP A 19 -21.99 6.91 11.94
N LYS A 20 -21.34 5.83 12.36
CA LYS A 20 -19.89 5.71 12.28
C LYS A 20 -19.37 5.71 10.85
N GLU A 21 -20.02 4.95 9.97
CA GLU A 21 -19.68 4.85 8.56
C GLU A 21 -19.85 6.21 7.87
N THR A 22 -20.93 6.91 8.21
CA THR A 22 -21.21 8.27 7.71
C THR A 22 -20.12 9.25 8.14
N GLU A 23 -19.79 9.32 9.44
CA GLU A 23 -18.75 10.22 9.96
C GLU A 23 -17.36 9.88 9.37
N THR A 24 -17.09 8.59 9.14
CA THR A 24 -15.85 8.16 8.48
C THR A 24 -15.78 8.64 7.03
N GLU A 25 -16.87 8.51 6.26
CA GLU A 25 -16.91 9.00 4.88
C GLU A 25 -16.79 10.52 4.82
N VAL A 26 -17.46 11.24 5.72
CA VAL A 26 -17.34 12.71 5.84
C VAL A 26 -15.88 13.11 6.11
N LEU A 27 -15.22 12.49 7.09
CA LEU A 27 -13.84 12.79 7.44
C LEU A 27 -12.89 12.61 6.24
N LEU A 28 -13.06 11.51 5.49
CA LEU A 28 -12.24 11.21 4.32
C LEU A 28 -12.50 12.21 3.18
N LEU A 29 -13.75 12.63 2.96
CA LEU A 29 -14.09 13.64 1.96
C LEU A 29 -13.57 15.04 2.33
N GLU A 30 -13.71 15.44 3.60
CA GLU A 30 -13.25 16.74 4.09
C GLU A 30 -11.73 16.93 3.96
N HIS A 31 -10.97 15.84 4.09
CA HIS A 31 -9.51 15.85 3.99
C HIS A 31 -8.99 15.38 2.61
N ASP A 32 -9.89 15.26 1.62
CA ASP A 32 -9.58 14.84 0.25
C ASP A 32 -8.78 13.52 0.18
N VAL A 33 -9.11 12.57 1.07
CA VAL A 33 -8.48 11.24 1.10
C VAL A 33 -9.19 10.32 0.10
N PRO A 34 -8.50 9.87 -0.96
CA PRO A 34 -9.10 8.96 -1.93
C PRO A 34 -9.43 7.61 -1.27
N HIS A 35 -10.72 7.29 -1.19
CA HIS A 35 -11.21 6.05 -0.55
C HIS A 35 -12.10 5.23 -1.50
N GLN A 36 -12.06 5.55 -2.79
CA GLN A 36 -12.77 4.79 -3.82
C GLN A 36 -12.05 3.46 -4.10
N PRO A 37 -12.77 2.41 -4.51
CA PRO A 37 -12.16 1.18 -5.00
C PRO A 37 -11.22 1.44 -6.18
N PHE A 38 -10.20 0.60 -6.33
CA PHE A 38 -9.30 0.66 -7.47
C PHE A 38 -10.04 0.37 -8.78
N SER A 39 -9.71 1.10 -9.84
CA SER A 39 -10.33 0.90 -11.15
C SER A 39 -9.84 -0.37 -11.84
N GLN A 40 -10.61 -0.89 -12.79
CA GLN A 40 -10.22 -2.07 -13.56
C GLN A 40 -8.90 -1.87 -14.32
N ALA A 41 -8.62 -0.64 -14.77
CA ALA A 41 -7.36 -0.29 -15.42
C ALA A 41 -6.16 -0.39 -14.47
N VAL A 42 -6.34 -0.06 -13.18
CA VAL A 42 -5.30 -0.27 -12.16
C VAL A 42 -5.11 -1.77 -11.91
N LEU A 43 -6.21 -2.51 -11.73
CA LEU A 43 -6.16 -3.94 -11.45
C LEU A 43 -5.54 -4.76 -12.59
N SER A 44 -5.65 -4.30 -13.84
CA SER A 44 -5.05 -5.01 -14.99
C SER A 44 -3.51 -4.99 -15.02
N PHE A 45 -2.85 -4.14 -14.23
CA PHE A 45 -1.38 -4.09 -14.13
C PHE A 45 -0.81 -5.02 -13.05
N LEU A 46 -1.67 -5.74 -12.33
CA LEU A 46 -1.21 -6.72 -11.34
C LEU A 46 -0.66 -7.97 -12.00
N PRO A 47 0.29 -8.66 -11.35
CA PRO A 47 0.66 -9.99 -11.77
C PRO A 47 -0.54 -10.92 -11.75
N GLN A 48 -0.60 -11.86 -12.70
CA GLN A 48 -1.58 -12.93 -12.65
C GLN A 48 -1.26 -13.88 -11.50
N MET A 49 -2.31 -14.35 -10.82
CA MET A 49 -2.18 -15.29 -9.70
C MET A 49 -2.49 -16.72 -10.16
N PRO A 50 -1.76 -17.74 -9.66
CA PRO A 50 -0.64 -17.64 -8.72
C PRO A 50 0.62 -17.07 -9.38
N TRP A 51 1.32 -16.18 -8.66
CA TRP A 51 2.57 -15.60 -9.11
C TRP A 51 3.76 -16.33 -8.45
N SER A 52 4.87 -16.44 -9.18
CA SER A 52 6.14 -16.96 -8.70
C SER A 52 7.29 -16.18 -9.32
N ILE A 53 8.41 -16.08 -8.60
CA ILE A 53 9.64 -15.47 -9.12
C ILE A 53 10.11 -16.20 -10.38
N SER A 54 10.49 -15.44 -11.42
CA SER A 54 10.99 -16.03 -12.68
C SER A 54 12.50 -16.31 -12.63
N ASP A 55 12.99 -17.19 -13.50
CA ASP A 55 14.42 -17.45 -13.64
C ASP A 55 15.19 -16.19 -14.08
N GLU A 56 14.56 -15.34 -14.90
CA GLU A 56 15.10 -14.06 -15.33
C GLU A 56 15.28 -13.09 -14.14
N ASP A 57 14.30 -13.04 -13.24
CA ASP A 57 14.40 -12.23 -12.01
C ASP A 57 15.52 -12.74 -11.11
N MET A 58 15.64 -14.07 -10.98
CA MET A 58 16.69 -14.69 -10.16
C MET A 58 18.10 -14.42 -10.71
N LYS A 59 18.28 -14.34 -12.03
CA LYS A 59 19.59 -14.04 -12.64
C LYS A 59 20.13 -12.65 -12.30
N GLN A 60 19.25 -11.70 -11.98
CA GLN A 60 19.62 -10.31 -11.67
C GLN A 60 19.69 -10.03 -10.16
N ARG A 61 19.41 -11.03 -9.32
CA ARG A 61 19.34 -10.88 -7.86
C ARG A 61 20.35 -11.77 -7.17
N GLU A 62 20.83 -11.33 -6.01
CA GLU A 62 21.60 -12.18 -5.12
C GLU A 62 20.66 -13.10 -4.33
N ASP A 63 20.95 -14.39 -4.30
CA ASP A 63 20.15 -15.37 -3.58
C ASP A 63 20.56 -15.48 -2.11
N LEU A 64 19.78 -14.81 -1.26
CA LEU A 64 19.96 -14.79 0.20
C LEU A 64 19.02 -15.75 0.95
N ARG A 65 18.27 -16.63 0.24
CA ARG A 65 17.25 -17.51 0.85
C ARG A 65 17.79 -18.50 1.90
N ARG A 66 19.11 -18.70 1.93
CA ARG A 66 19.79 -19.54 2.92
C ARG A 66 20.09 -18.84 4.26
N LEU A 67 19.92 -17.51 4.33
CA LEU A 67 20.16 -16.74 5.55
C LEU A 67 18.99 -16.89 6.52
N CYS A 68 19.28 -16.82 7.82
CA CYS A 68 18.26 -16.68 8.84
C CYS A 68 17.80 -15.21 8.85
N VAL A 69 16.60 -14.96 8.34
CA VAL A 69 15.99 -13.63 8.22
C VAL A 69 14.66 -13.65 8.96
N CYS A 70 14.35 -12.58 9.70
CA CYS A 70 13.05 -12.41 10.37
C CYS A 70 12.54 -10.97 10.27
N SER A 71 11.23 -10.79 10.36
CA SER A 71 10.57 -9.50 10.57
C SER A 71 10.05 -9.40 12.01
N VAL A 72 9.80 -8.18 12.48
CA VAL A 72 9.27 -7.92 13.83
C VAL A 72 8.10 -6.96 13.70
N ASP A 73 6.89 -7.51 13.71
CA ASP A 73 5.66 -6.78 13.39
C ASP A 73 4.63 -6.80 14.52
N PRO A 74 3.76 -5.77 14.63
CA PRO A 74 2.61 -5.81 15.52
C PRO A 74 1.62 -6.94 15.18
N PRO A 75 0.87 -7.46 16.16
CA PRO A 75 -0.17 -8.45 15.91
C PRO A 75 -1.21 -7.95 14.89
N GLY A 76 -1.47 -8.75 13.86
CA GLY A 76 -2.46 -8.44 12.82
C GLY A 76 -1.95 -7.54 11.68
N CYS A 77 -0.64 -7.24 11.63
CA CYS A 77 -0.03 -6.57 10.48
C CYS A 77 -0.23 -7.42 9.20
N THR A 78 -0.67 -6.78 8.12
CA THR A 78 -0.88 -7.43 6.80
C THR A 78 0.13 -7.00 5.75
N ASP A 79 0.99 -6.05 6.11
CA ASP A 79 1.83 -5.24 5.25
C ASP A 79 3.22 -5.22 5.86
N ILE A 80 3.91 -6.36 5.72
CA ILE A 80 5.28 -6.59 6.21
C ILE A 80 6.23 -6.18 5.09
N ASP A 81 6.78 -4.97 5.19
CA ASP A 81 7.63 -4.38 4.14
C ASP A 81 9.14 -4.53 4.45
N ASP A 82 9.52 -4.96 5.66
CA ASP A 82 10.92 -5.08 6.09
C ASP A 82 11.25 -6.41 6.78
N ALA A 83 12.52 -6.82 6.64
CA ALA A 83 13.08 -7.95 7.34
C ALA A 83 14.57 -7.73 7.65
N LEU A 84 15.07 -8.38 8.70
CA LEU A 84 16.40 -8.16 9.25
C LEU A 84 17.17 -9.47 9.35
N HIS A 85 18.50 -9.36 9.22
CA HIS A 85 19.40 -10.42 9.64
C HIS A 85 20.66 -9.86 10.29
N CYS A 86 21.28 -10.67 11.15
CA CYS A 86 22.58 -10.41 11.74
C CYS A 86 23.36 -11.73 11.83
N ARG A 87 24.60 -11.74 11.36
CA ARG A 87 25.51 -12.89 11.51
C ARG A 87 26.93 -12.46 11.80
N GLU A 88 27.65 -13.29 12.54
CA GLU A 88 29.08 -13.12 12.74
C GLU A 88 29.87 -13.68 11.55
N LEU A 89 30.91 -12.96 11.16
CA LEU A 89 31.84 -13.32 10.10
C LEU A 89 33.09 -13.97 10.70
N GLY A 90 33.82 -14.75 9.88
CA GLY A 90 35.01 -15.46 10.35
C GLY A 90 36.17 -14.57 10.83
N ASN A 91 36.11 -13.26 10.60
CA ASN A 91 37.06 -12.26 11.08
C ASN A 91 36.62 -11.58 12.40
N GLY A 92 35.52 -12.02 13.01
CA GLY A 92 34.95 -11.45 14.24
C GLY A 92 34.10 -10.18 14.03
N ASN A 93 33.89 -9.75 12.78
CA ASN A 93 32.96 -8.67 12.46
C ASN A 93 31.52 -9.19 12.34
N LEU A 94 30.55 -8.29 12.37
CA LEU A 94 29.15 -8.60 12.10
C LEU A 94 28.77 -8.15 10.69
N GLU A 95 27.98 -8.98 10.01
CA GLU A 95 27.19 -8.59 8.85
C GLU A 95 25.75 -8.37 9.32
N VAL A 96 25.23 -7.17 9.07
CA VAL A 96 23.84 -6.79 9.38
C VAL A 96 23.18 -6.39 8.07
N GLY A 97 22.03 -6.98 7.76
CA GLY A 97 21.27 -6.63 6.57
C GLY A 97 19.86 -6.18 6.93
N VAL A 98 19.43 -5.14 6.22
CA VAL A 98 18.05 -4.64 6.20
C VAL A 98 17.50 -4.94 4.81
N HIS A 99 16.47 -5.77 4.75
CA HIS A 99 15.81 -6.22 3.53
C HIS A 99 14.47 -5.50 3.41
N ILE A 100 14.23 -4.81 2.30
CA ILE A 100 12.99 -4.06 2.06
C ILE A 100 12.26 -4.68 0.87
N ALA A 101 10.94 -4.79 0.97
CA ALA A 101 10.08 -5.27 -0.10
C ALA A 101 10.29 -4.47 -1.40
N ASP A 102 10.54 -5.18 -2.50
CA ASP A 102 10.81 -4.58 -3.81
C ASP A 102 9.51 -4.25 -4.57
N VAL A 103 8.74 -3.31 -4.03
CA VAL A 103 7.48 -2.84 -4.64
C VAL A 103 7.71 -2.29 -6.06
N SER A 104 8.89 -1.72 -6.32
CA SER A 104 9.27 -1.14 -7.61
C SER A 104 9.33 -2.16 -8.74
N HIS A 105 9.53 -3.44 -8.41
CA HIS A 105 9.47 -4.53 -9.38
C HIS A 105 8.07 -4.65 -10.02
N PHE A 106 7.01 -4.38 -9.23
CA PHE A 106 5.61 -4.53 -9.65
C PHE A 106 5.01 -3.22 -10.16
N ILE A 107 5.39 -2.08 -9.57
CA ILE A 107 4.87 -0.76 -9.99
C ILE A 107 5.85 -0.13 -10.99
N ARG A 108 5.52 -0.25 -12.28
CA ARG A 108 6.30 0.34 -13.37
C ARG A 108 5.88 1.80 -13.65
N PRO A 109 6.83 2.72 -13.87
CA PRO A 109 6.50 4.12 -14.10
C PRO A 109 5.53 4.36 -15.26
N GLY A 110 4.63 5.34 -15.09
CA GLY A 110 3.77 5.86 -16.14
C GLY A 110 2.50 5.05 -16.42
N ASN A 111 2.30 3.90 -15.77
CA ASN A 111 1.07 3.11 -15.92
C ASN A 111 -0.04 3.57 -14.95
N ALA A 112 -1.24 3.00 -15.06
CA ALA A 112 -2.38 3.40 -14.23
C ALA A 112 -2.17 3.07 -12.74
N LEU A 113 -1.44 2.00 -12.43
CA LEU A 113 -1.14 1.62 -11.06
C LEU A 113 -0.18 2.62 -10.40
N ASP A 114 0.86 3.04 -11.11
CA ASP A 114 1.80 4.08 -10.67
C ASP A 114 1.08 5.42 -10.45
N GLN A 115 0.24 5.85 -11.39
CA GLN A 115 -0.54 7.09 -11.26
C GLN A 115 -1.49 7.06 -10.05
N GLU A 116 -2.18 5.94 -9.81
CA GLU A 116 -3.09 5.80 -8.67
C GLU A 116 -2.32 5.74 -7.35
N SER A 117 -1.19 5.03 -7.29
CA SER A 117 -0.30 5.02 -6.12
C SER A 117 0.26 6.41 -5.82
N ALA A 118 0.69 7.16 -6.85
CA ALA A 118 1.16 8.54 -6.70
C ALA A 118 0.04 9.48 -6.23
N LYS A 119 -1.19 9.29 -6.74
CA LYS A 119 -2.37 10.08 -6.34
C LYS A 119 -2.74 9.86 -4.87
N ARG A 120 -2.69 8.62 -4.38
CA ARG A 120 -2.98 8.28 -2.97
C ARG A 120 -1.84 8.70 -2.05
N GLY A 121 -0.59 8.58 -2.51
CA GLY A 121 0.63 9.06 -1.84
C GLY A 121 1.04 8.27 -0.59
N THR A 122 0.09 7.87 0.25
CA THR A 122 0.32 7.10 1.48
C THR A 122 -0.88 6.21 1.80
N THR A 123 -0.69 5.26 2.73
CA THR A 123 -1.77 4.49 3.34
C THR A 123 -2.29 5.22 4.57
N VAL A 124 -3.61 5.36 4.69
CA VAL A 124 -4.27 5.98 5.83
C VAL A 124 -4.85 4.89 6.73
N TYR A 125 -4.36 4.81 7.97
CA TYR A 125 -4.83 3.87 8.99
C TYR A 125 -5.84 4.55 9.90
N LEU A 126 -7.08 4.03 9.90
CA LEU A 126 -8.16 4.40 10.81
C LEU A 126 -8.33 3.28 11.85
N CYS A 127 -8.97 3.57 12.99
CA CYS A 127 -9.12 2.62 14.10
C CYS A 127 -9.70 1.24 13.69
N GLU A 128 -10.49 1.16 12.62
CA GLU A 128 -11.07 -0.11 12.14
C GLU A 128 -10.82 -0.41 10.67
N LYS A 129 -10.17 0.49 9.93
CA LYS A 129 -10.04 0.39 8.47
C LYS A 129 -8.68 0.90 8.02
N VAL A 130 -8.13 0.24 7.01
CA VAL A 130 -6.92 0.68 6.32
C VAL A 130 -7.31 1.10 4.91
N ASN A 131 -7.14 2.38 4.59
CA ASN A 131 -7.29 2.90 3.23
C ASN A 131 -5.92 2.89 2.56
N SER A 132 -5.61 1.78 1.89
CA SER A 132 -4.28 1.55 1.35
C SER A 132 -4.00 2.39 0.10
N GLY A 133 -2.80 3.00 0.10
CA GLY A 133 -2.19 3.63 -1.07
C GLY A 133 -1.54 2.62 -2.02
N LYS A 134 -1.24 1.41 -1.51
CA LYS A 134 -0.84 0.24 -2.29
C LYS A 134 -2.06 -0.67 -2.50
N LEU A 135 -2.08 -1.47 -3.57
CA LEU A 135 -3.11 -2.50 -3.67
C LEU A 135 -2.83 -3.63 -2.66
N PHE A 136 -3.86 -4.10 -1.96
CA PHE A 136 -3.75 -5.16 -0.95
C PHE A 136 -2.99 -6.41 -1.44
N LEU A 137 -3.16 -6.79 -2.71
CA LEU A 137 -2.43 -7.92 -3.31
C LEU A 137 -0.91 -7.71 -3.39
N LEU A 138 -0.44 -6.46 -3.46
CA LEU A 138 0.99 -6.14 -3.42
C LEU A 138 1.50 -5.96 -1.98
N SER A 139 0.63 -5.55 -1.06
CA SER A 139 1.00 -5.41 0.36
C SER A 139 1.09 -6.76 1.07
N SER A 140 0.31 -7.77 0.65
CA SER A 140 0.31 -9.11 1.22
C SER A 140 1.14 -10.14 0.45
N ALA A 141 1.76 -9.73 -0.68
CA ALA A 141 2.64 -10.59 -1.50
C ALA A 141 4.13 -10.33 -1.25
N SER A 142 4.45 -9.44 -0.31
CA SER A 142 5.81 -9.17 0.15
C SER A 142 6.18 -10.07 1.33
#